data_AF-A0A699KRQ2-F1
#
_entry.id   AF-A0A699KRQ2-F1
#
_cell.length_a   1.000
_cell.length_b   1.000
_cell.length_c   1.000
_cell.angle_alpha   90.00
_cell.angle_beta   90.00
_cell.angle_gamma   90.00
#
_symmetry.space_group_name_H-M   'P 1'
#
loop_
_entity.id
_entity.type
_entity.pdbx_description
1 polymer ?
#
loop_
_entity_poly.entity_id
_entity_poly.type
_entity_poly.pdbx_seq_one_letter_code
_entity_poly.pdbx_strand_id
1 'polypeptide(L)'
;SPALVSELEKRIGMAMEDASVYDLLIPGYTNGEQGKQVKSKGEQTMYNVDSVQRILEYYLMNEPQQSQNHGKANISKLLDNYLAEIAGDPNLSATKFQVISESLPDTARLCDDGLYRAIDIYLKAHPDLSEHDRRRLCRVMDCRKLSVDACSHAAQNDRLPLRTIMQVLFAEQVKLRATMQMNQQTVNADSSDHDDDNSSPKEEIKILKLELEKMMVLIEDLQSDYKNLQKDCENMGRKQNALSSWILGWKKLKKSTLFNSKLDSNENREVKEKEKRMSSMLRLKRQSLP
;
A
#
# COMPACT_ATOMS: atom_id res chain seq x y z
N SER A 1 -13.39 6.14 -27.49
CA SER A 1 -13.55 7.61 -27.54
C SER A 1 -12.76 8.23 -26.40
N PRO A 2 -11.96 9.30 -26.63
CA PRO A 2 -11.21 9.99 -25.57
C PRO A 2 -12.08 10.41 -24.38
N ALA A 3 -13.32 10.84 -24.64
CA ALA A 3 -14.26 11.23 -23.58
C ALA A 3 -14.61 10.08 -22.62
N LEU A 4 -14.73 8.85 -23.13
CA LEU A 4 -14.98 7.67 -22.30
C LEU A 4 -13.77 7.30 -21.45
N VAL A 5 -12.55 7.49 -21.99
CA VAL A 5 -11.31 7.24 -21.24
C VAL A 5 -11.19 8.23 -20.10
N SER A 6 -11.39 9.53 -20.33
CA SER A 6 -11.34 10.54 -19.27
C SER A 6 -12.43 10.34 -18.21
N GLU A 7 -13.65 9.96 -18.60
CA GLU A 7 -14.72 9.64 -17.64
C GLU A 7 -14.37 8.40 -16.81
N LEU A 8 -13.72 7.39 -17.40
CA LEU A 8 -13.25 6.23 -16.68
C LEU A 8 -12.10 6.58 -15.72
N GLU A 9 -11.09 7.32 -16.17
CA GLU A 9 -9.98 7.80 -15.35
C GLU A 9 -10.50 8.60 -14.14
N LYS A 10 -11.52 9.44 -14.34
CA LYS A 10 -12.18 10.16 -13.26
C LYS A 10 -12.84 9.23 -12.24
N ARG A 11 -13.55 8.19 -12.70
CA ARG A 11 -14.21 7.21 -11.80
C ARG A 11 -13.19 6.40 -11.01
N ILE A 12 -12.10 6.00 -11.65
CA ILE A 12 -11.00 5.31 -10.97
C ILE A 12 -10.35 6.24 -9.92
N GLY A 13 -10.15 7.52 -10.26
CA GLY A 13 -9.66 8.54 -9.34
C GLY A 13 -10.48 8.60 -8.04
N MET A 14 -11.81 8.48 -8.11
CA MET A 14 -12.69 8.48 -6.93
C MET A 14 -12.63 7.20 -6.09
N ALA A 15 -12.05 6.11 -6.61
CA ALA A 15 -11.95 4.82 -5.95
C ALA A 15 -10.51 4.43 -5.59
N MET A 16 -9.56 5.38 -5.66
CA MET A 16 -8.14 5.08 -5.44
C MET A 16 -7.82 4.59 -4.02
N GLU A 17 -8.60 4.97 -3.00
CA GLU A 17 -8.33 4.59 -1.61
C GLU A 17 -8.51 3.07 -1.38
N ASP A 18 -9.33 2.43 -2.20
CA ASP A 18 -9.60 0.98 -2.17
C ASP A 18 -8.79 0.21 -3.23
N ALA A 19 -8.00 0.91 -4.05
CA ALA A 19 -7.25 0.31 -5.15
C ALA A 19 -5.98 -0.40 -4.66
N SER A 20 -5.63 -1.48 -5.36
CA SER A 20 -4.34 -2.12 -5.26
C SER A 20 -3.40 -1.65 -6.37
N VAL A 21 -2.10 -1.95 -6.21
CA VAL A 21 -1.08 -1.59 -7.21
C VAL A 21 -1.39 -2.22 -8.56
N TYR A 22 -1.89 -3.46 -8.56
CA TYR A 22 -2.24 -4.19 -9.78
C TYR A 22 -3.36 -3.52 -10.58
N ASP A 23 -4.24 -2.78 -9.91
CA ASP A 23 -5.32 -2.02 -10.57
C ASP A 23 -4.77 -0.79 -11.33
N LEU A 24 -3.58 -0.31 -10.95
CA LEU A 24 -2.89 0.80 -11.61
C LEU A 24 -1.90 0.36 -12.70
N LEU A 25 -1.60 -0.94 -12.80
CA LEU A 25 -0.70 -1.50 -13.82
C LEU A 25 -1.38 -1.64 -15.18
N ILE A 26 -1.87 -0.50 -15.71
CA ILE A 26 -2.51 -0.39 -17.02
C ILE A 26 -1.45 -0.66 -18.09
N PRO A 27 -1.56 -1.70 -18.93
CA PRO A 27 -0.56 -1.97 -19.95
C PRO A 27 -0.45 -0.83 -20.98
N GLY A 28 0.77 -0.53 -21.40
CA GLY A 28 1.07 0.45 -22.44
C GLY A 28 0.72 -0.08 -23.84
N TYR A 29 -0.57 -0.12 -24.21
CA TYR A 29 -0.97 -0.40 -25.59
C TYR A 29 -1.20 0.89 -26.37
N THR A 30 -0.31 1.20 -27.32
CA THR A 30 -0.68 2.13 -28.40
C THR A 30 -1.43 1.34 -29.46
N ASN A 31 -2.73 1.61 -29.63
CA ASN A 31 -3.52 1.04 -30.72
C ASN A 31 -2.78 1.29 -32.05
N GLY A 32 -2.41 0.21 -32.73
CA GLY A 32 -1.62 0.21 -33.95
C GLY A 32 -2.37 0.69 -35.20
N GLU A 33 -3.14 1.76 -35.09
CA GLU A 33 -3.84 2.36 -36.23
C GLU A 33 -3.71 3.88 -36.16
N GLN A 34 -2.68 4.40 -36.84
CA GLN A 34 -2.80 5.33 -37.97
C GLN A 34 -1.39 5.80 -38.39
N GLY A 35 -0.78 5.08 -39.34
CA GLY A 35 -0.07 5.66 -40.49
C GLY A 35 1.07 6.68 -40.30
N LYS A 36 1.61 6.90 -39.10
CA LYS A 36 2.79 7.77 -38.90
C LYS A 36 3.90 7.03 -38.17
N GLN A 37 4.85 6.57 -38.97
CA GLN A 37 6.29 6.38 -38.70
C GLN A 37 6.68 6.30 -37.22
N VAL A 38 6.91 5.06 -36.78
CA VAL A 38 8.02 4.62 -35.92
C VAL A 38 8.44 5.59 -34.81
N LYS A 39 7.78 5.51 -33.64
CA LYS A 39 8.57 5.47 -32.40
C LYS A 39 9.05 4.03 -32.26
N SER A 40 10.35 3.85 -32.09
CA SER A 40 10.96 2.52 -32.13
C SER A 40 10.23 1.59 -31.14
N LYS A 41 9.99 0.35 -31.55
CA LYS A 41 9.31 -0.68 -30.74
C LYS A 41 9.99 -0.93 -29.37
N GLY A 42 11.19 -0.35 -29.17
CA GLY A 42 11.97 -0.42 -27.94
C GLY A 42 11.84 0.76 -26.99
N GLU A 43 11.13 1.85 -27.33
CA GLU A 43 11.03 3.07 -26.48
C GLU A 43 9.70 3.20 -25.71
N GLN A 44 8.81 2.22 -25.82
CA GLN A 44 7.52 2.27 -25.14
C GLN A 44 7.65 1.74 -23.71
N THR A 45 7.10 2.48 -22.75
CA THR A 45 6.99 2.03 -21.37
C THR A 45 6.04 0.82 -21.29
N MET A 46 6.33 -0.13 -20.40
CA MET A 46 5.51 -1.32 -20.19
C MET A 46 4.09 -0.96 -19.73
N TYR A 47 3.97 0.12 -18.95
CA TYR A 47 2.72 0.60 -18.39
C TYR A 47 2.36 1.99 -18.93
N ASN A 48 1.06 2.29 -18.97
CA ASN A 48 0.52 3.59 -19.32
C ASN A 48 0.57 4.53 -18.11
N VAL A 49 1.76 5.07 -17.89
CA VAL A 49 2.06 6.02 -16.80
C VAL A 49 1.24 7.31 -16.91
N ASP A 50 0.94 7.74 -18.14
CA ASP A 50 0.19 8.98 -18.39
C ASP A 50 -1.28 8.87 -17.92
N SER A 51 -1.89 7.69 -18.05
CA SER A 51 -3.22 7.44 -17.50
C SER A 51 -3.23 7.43 -15.98
N VAL A 52 -2.24 6.82 -15.34
CA VAL A 52 -2.15 6.80 -13.87
C VAL A 52 -1.92 8.20 -13.31
N GLN A 53 -1.10 9.02 -13.98
CA GLN A 53 -0.94 10.43 -13.62
C GLN A 53 -2.28 11.17 -13.64
N ARG A 54 -3.09 11.03 -14.69
CA ARG A 54 -4.42 11.68 -14.77
C ARG A 54 -5.40 11.16 -13.72
N ILE A 55 -5.39 9.85 -13.46
CA ILE A 55 -6.19 9.24 -12.38
C ILE A 55 -5.85 9.89 -11.03
N LEU A 56 -4.56 10.05 -10.74
CA LEU A 56 -4.07 10.69 -9.52
C LEU A 56 -4.46 12.18 -9.44
N GLU A 57 -4.35 12.91 -10.55
CA GLU A 57 -4.82 14.30 -10.64
C GLU A 57 -6.33 14.42 -10.32
N TYR A 58 -7.16 13.50 -10.83
CA TYR A 58 -8.58 13.47 -10.51
C TYR A 58 -8.85 13.15 -9.04
N TYR A 59 -8.09 12.25 -8.41
CA TYR A 59 -8.20 12.00 -6.98
C TYR A 59 -7.90 13.27 -6.18
N LEU A 60 -6.77 13.92 -6.45
CA LEU A 60 -6.33 15.12 -5.74
C LEU A 60 -7.28 16.30 -5.93
N MET A 61 -7.89 16.45 -7.11
CA MET A 61 -8.85 17.51 -7.39
C MET A 61 -10.19 17.31 -6.67
N ASN A 62 -10.56 16.07 -6.36
CA ASN A 62 -11.84 15.72 -5.73
C ASN A 62 -11.69 15.27 -4.27
N GLU A 63 -10.51 15.40 -3.67
CA GLU A 63 -10.28 15.01 -2.28
C GLU A 63 -11.27 15.76 -1.37
N PRO A 64 -12.19 15.06 -0.67
CA PRO A 64 -13.08 15.74 0.26
C PRO A 64 -12.22 16.32 1.38
N GLN A 65 -12.37 17.61 1.69
CA GLN A 65 -11.60 18.32 2.72
C GLN A 65 -11.71 17.73 4.15
N GLN A 66 -12.43 16.62 4.32
CA GLN A 66 -12.66 15.90 5.57
C GLN A 66 -12.07 14.48 5.60
N SER A 67 -11.34 14.07 4.55
CA SER A 67 -10.66 12.76 4.53
C SER A 67 -9.61 12.70 5.66
N GLN A 68 -9.89 11.81 6.62
CA GLN A 68 -9.05 11.52 7.77
C GLN A 68 -7.64 11.11 7.31
N ASN A 69 -6.63 11.35 8.14
CA ASN A 69 -5.21 11.00 7.88
C ASN A 69 -5.00 9.56 7.36
N HIS A 70 -5.92 8.64 7.66
CA HIS A 70 -5.89 7.25 7.20
C HIS A 70 -6.02 7.08 5.67
N GLY A 71 -6.86 7.87 4.99
CA GLY A 71 -7.02 7.78 3.52
C GLY A 71 -5.73 8.19 2.80
N LYS A 72 -5.11 9.27 3.25
CA LYS A 72 -3.83 9.79 2.73
C LYS A 72 -2.68 8.80 2.88
N ALA A 73 -2.62 8.07 3.99
CA ALA A 73 -1.60 7.05 4.23
C ALA A 73 -1.74 5.83 3.31
N ASN A 74 -2.97 5.44 2.94
CA ASN A 74 -3.21 4.35 2.00
C ASN A 74 -2.79 4.73 0.58
N ILE A 75 -3.15 5.94 0.15
CA ILE A 75 -2.78 6.45 -1.18
C ILE A 75 -1.27 6.62 -1.34
N SER A 76 -0.58 7.15 -0.33
CA SER A 76 0.88 7.27 -0.40
C SER A 76 1.58 5.92 -0.53
N LYS A 77 1.12 4.92 0.23
CA LYS A 77 1.61 3.53 0.11
C LYS A 77 1.30 2.92 -1.26
N LEU A 78 0.10 3.13 -1.79
CA LEU A 78 -0.29 2.68 -3.13
C LEU A 78 0.63 3.28 -4.19
N LEU A 79 0.87 4.58 -4.12
CA LEU A 79 1.71 5.30 -5.06
C LEU A 79 3.18 4.89 -4.99
N ASP A 80 3.72 4.71 -3.78
CA ASP A 80 5.10 4.28 -3.59
C ASP A 80 5.33 2.85 -4.12
N ASN A 81 4.34 1.96 -3.96
CA ASN A 81 4.40 0.63 -4.55
C ASN A 81 4.26 0.69 -6.08
N TYR A 82 3.37 1.52 -6.63
CA TYR A 82 3.26 1.72 -8.08
C TYR A 82 4.57 2.26 -8.67
N LEU A 83 5.19 3.26 -8.04
CA LEU A 83 6.50 3.78 -8.42
C LEU A 83 7.56 2.69 -8.41
N ALA A 84 7.57 1.82 -7.40
CA ALA A 84 8.52 0.71 -7.32
C ALA A 84 8.35 -0.32 -8.46
N GLU A 85 7.11 -0.61 -8.86
CA GLU A 85 6.83 -1.51 -10.00
C GLU A 85 7.30 -0.91 -11.33
N ILE A 86 6.98 0.35 -11.60
CA ILE A 86 7.35 0.99 -12.88
C ILE A 86 8.83 1.37 -12.93
N ALA A 87 9.50 1.51 -11.77
CA ALA A 87 10.90 1.92 -11.68
C ALA A 87 11.87 0.98 -12.41
N GLY A 88 11.51 -0.30 -12.52
CA GLY A 88 12.32 -1.31 -13.22
C GLY A 88 12.27 -1.23 -14.74
N ASP A 89 11.38 -0.41 -15.31
CA ASP A 89 11.25 -0.24 -16.76
C ASP A 89 12.36 0.68 -17.30
N PRO A 90 13.29 0.18 -18.14
CA PRO A 90 14.37 0.99 -18.69
C PRO A 90 13.90 2.11 -19.64
N ASN A 91 12.65 2.05 -20.09
CA ASN A 91 12.05 3.09 -20.95
C ASN A 91 11.35 4.18 -20.14
N LEU A 92 11.27 4.06 -18.82
CA LEU A 92 10.65 5.07 -17.98
C LEU A 92 11.57 6.30 -17.84
N SER A 93 11.18 7.42 -18.45
CA SER A 93 11.93 8.67 -18.31
C SER A 93 11.93 9.19 -16.87
N ALA A 94 13.04 9.80 -16.44
CA ALA A 94 13.17 10.38 -15.10
C ALA A 94 12.11 11.45 -14.81
N THR A 95 11.70 12.23 -15.82
CA THR A 95 10.63 13.23 -15.68
C THR A 95 9.30 12.60 -15.32
N LYS A 96 8.90 11.51 -15.98
CA LYS A 96 7.64 10.81 -15.66
C LYS A 96 7.67 10.22 -14.26
N PHE A 97 8.77 9.57 -13.88
CA PHE A 97 8.94 9.05 -12.52
C PHE A 97 8.81 10.18 -11.49
N GLN A 98 9.49 11.31 -11.72
CA GLN A 98 9.47 12.44 -10.81
C GLN A 98 8.09 13.05 -10.62
N VAL A 99 7.37 13.32 -11.71
CA VAL A 99 6.04 13.95 -11.66
C VAL A 99 5.12 13.15 -10.76
N ILE A 100 5.15 11.82 -10.87
CA ILE A 100 4.34 10.94 -10.02
C ILE A 100 4.84 10.97 -8.57
N SER A 101 6.15 10.92 -8.34
CA SER A 101 6.70 10.97 -6.97
C SER A 101 6.36 12.24 -6.19
N GLU A 102 6.27 13.38 -6.88
CA GLU A 102 5.98 14.71 -6.33
C GLU A 102 4.47 15.05 -6.31
N SER A 103 3.60 14.13 -6.77
CA SER A 103 2.16 14.43 -6.93
C SER A 103 1.41 14.56 -5.60
N LEU A 104 1.88 13.90 -4.53
CA LEU A 104 1.25 13.97 -3.21
C LEU A 104 1.85 15.09 -2.36
N PRO A 105 1.05 15.74 -1.49
CA PRO A 105 1.58 16.74 -0.56
C PRO A 105 2.52 16.10 0.46
N ASP A 106 3.45 16.90 1.00
CA ASP A 106 4.42 16.44 1.99
C ASP A 106 3.78 15.78 3.23
N THR A 107 2.54 16.13 3.57
CA THR A 107 1.84 15.56 4.73
C THR A 107 1.22 14.18 4.46
N ALA A 108 1.11 13.75 3.19
CA ALA A 108 0.52 12.45 2.84
C ALA A 108 1.43 11.27 3.17
N ARG A 109 2.75 11.49 3.17
CA ARG A 109 3.77 10.49 3.54
C ARG A 109 4.21 10.69 4.98
N LEU A 110 3.88 9.72 5.82
CA LEU A 110 4.42 9.62 7.19
C LEU A 110 5.81 8.96 7.21
N CYS A 111 6.10 8.12 6.22
CA CYS A 111 7.34 7.40 6.07
C CYS A 111 7.71 7.35 4.58
N ASP A 112 8.99 7.61 4.26
CA ASP A 112 9.47 7.71 2.88
C ASP A 112 10.22 6.44 2.43
N ASP A 113 10.20 5.35 3.21
CA ASP A 113 10.89 4.09 2.88
C ASP A 113 10.44 3.50 1.54
N GLY A 114 9.14 3.55 1.25
CA GLY A 114 8.56 3.08 -0.01
C GLY A 114 9.06 3.90 -1.20
N LEU A 115 9.06 5.22 -1.06
CA LEU A 115 9.59 6.16 -2.04
C LEU A 115 11.10 5.97 -2.25
N TYR A 116 11.88 5.83 -1.18
CA TYR A 116 13.31 5.53 -1.26
C TYR A 116 13.56 4.23 -2.03
N ARG A 117 12.83 3.15 -1.72
CA ARG A 117 12.93 1.88 -2.44
C ARG A 117 12.64 2.05 -3.94
N ALA A 118 11.61 2.82 -4.30
CA ALA A 118 11.30 3.08 -5.70
C ALA A 118 12.42 3.85 -6.43
N ILE A 119 12.97 4.90 -5.78
CA ILE A 119 14.13 5.64 -6.31
C ILE A 119 15.33 4.70 -6.48
N ASP A 120 15.59 3.85 -5.49
CA ASP A 120 16.71 2.92 -5.55
C ASP A 120 16.59 1.92 -6.71
N ILE A 121 15.40 1.35 -6.92
CA ILE A 121 15.11 0.48 -8.06
C ILE A 121 15.32 1.25 -9.36
N TYR A 122 14.83 2.49 -9.44
CA TYR A 122 14.96 3.32 -10.63
C TYR A 122 16.43 3.57 -10.99
N LEU A 123 17.24 3.98 -10.00
CA LEU A 123 18.67 4.18 -10.18
C LEU A 123 19.42 2.89 -10.56
N LYS A 124 18.92 1.72 -10.11
CA LYS A 124 19.45 0.41 -10.54
C LYS A 124 19.22 0.16 -12.02
N ALA A 125 18.00 0.43 -12.48
CA ALA A 125 17.57 0.15 -13.85
C ALA A 125 18.12 1.17 -14.86
N HIS A 126 18.54 2.35 -14.40
CA HIS A 126 19.02 3.46 -15.22
C HIS A 126 20.47 3.87 -14.85
N PRO A 127 21.47 3.02 -15.10
CA PRO A 127 22.87 3.32 -14.75
C PRO A 127 23.42 4.56 -15.48
N ASP A 128 22.92 4.83 -16.68
CA ASP A 128 23.34 5.96 -17.52
C ASP A 128 22.64 7.29 -17.17
N LEU A 129 21.84 7.31 -16.10
CA LEU A 129 21.13 8.51 -15.65
C LEU A 129 22.13 9.62 -15.30
N SER A 130 21.87 10.83 -15.80
CA SER A 130 22.73 11.98 -15.55
C SER A 130 22.82 12.29 -14.05
N GLU A 131 23.98 12.78 -13.61
CA GLU A 131 24.18 13.24 -12.22
C GLU A 131 23.18 14.34 -11.81
N HIS A 132 22.73 15.14 -12.77
CA HIS A 132 21.69 16.14 -12.54
C HIS A 132 20.35 15.48 -12.21
N ASP A 133 19.92 14.51 -13.02
CA ASP A 133 18.63 13.85 -12.82
C ASP A 133 18.64 12.96 -11.59
N ARG A 134 19.76 12.29 -11.31
CA ARG A 134 19.94 11.53 -10.07
C ARG A 134 19.74 12.41 -8.83
N ARG A 135 20.35 13.61 -8.80
CA ARG A 135 20.12 14.59 -7.71
C ARG A 135 18.67 15.07 -7.66
N ARG A 136 18.05 15.30 -8.81
CA ARG A 136 16.66 15.77 -8.92
C ARG A 136 15.68 14.72 -8.37
N LEU A 137 15.88 13.45 -8.71
CA LEU A 137 15.10 12.33 -8.19
C LEU A 137 15.32 12.11 -6.70
N CYS A 138 16.56 12.12 -6.22
CA CYS A 138 16.82 11.89 -4.79
C CYS A 138 16.32 13.03 -3.89
N ARG A 139 16.03 14.21 -4.44
CA ARG A 139 15.51 15.36 -3.69
C ARG A 139 14.03 15.20 -3.31
N VAL A 140 13.29 14.32 -3.97
CA VAL A 140 11.84 14.15 -3.72
C VAL A 140 11.53 13.44 -2.40
N MET A 141 12.51 12.73 -1.82
CA MET A 141 12.36 12.07 -0.51
C MET A 141 12.87 12.95 0.63
N ASP A 142 12.15 12.96 1.75
CA ASP A 142 12.58 13.55 3.00
C ASP A 142 13.34 12.51 3.83
N CYS A 143 14.67 12.65 3.87
CA CYS A 143 15.55 11.75 4.61
C CYS A 143 15.23 11.67 6.12
N ARG A 144 14.51 12.66 6.68
CA ARG A 144 14.06 12.65 8.09
C ARG A 144 12.93 11.66 8.32
N LYS A 145 12.14 11.34 7.29
CA LYS A 145 11.02 10.40 7.34
C LYS A 145 11.41 8.95 7.01
N LEU A 146 12.69 8.69 6.75
CA LEU A 146 13.20 7.34 6.58
C LEU A 146 13.28 6.62 7.93
N SER A 147 13.01 5.31 7.93
CA SER A 147 13.31 4.45 9.07
C SER A 147 14.82 4.28 9.27
N VAL A 148 15.20 3.73 10.41
CA VAL A 148 16.61 3.43 10.71
C VAL A 148 17.18 2.43 9.69
N ASP A 149 16.40 1.41 9.32
CA ASP A 149 16.82 0.40 8.34
C ASP A 149 17.01 1.02 6.95
N ALA A 150 16.09 1.89 6.52
CA ALA A 150 16.21 2.60 5.26
C ALA A 150 17.40 3.58 5.25
N CYS A 151 17.65 4.29 6.36
CA CYS A 151 18.83 5.15 6.52
C CYS A 151 20.12 4.33 6.39
N SER A 152 20.22 3.18 7.08
CA SER A 152 21.39 2.31 7.03
C SER A 152 21.67 1.81 5.61
N HIS A 153 20.62 1.39 4.89
CA HIS A 153 20.76 1.02 3.48
C HIS A 153 21.18 2.21 2.60
N ALA A 154 20.58 3.38 2.78
CA ALA A 154 20.89 4.58 2.00
C ALA A 154 22.31 5.12 2.26
N ALA A 155 22.82 4.99 3.48
CA ALA A 155 24.19 5.39 3.82
C ALA A 155 25.26 4.58 3.09
N GLN A 156 24.94 3.34 2.68
CA GLN A 156 25.83 2.41 1.98
C GLN A 156 25.56 2.34 0.47
N ASN A 157 24.62 3.15 -0.04
CA ASN A 157 24.17 3.06 -1.41
C ASN A 157 24.97 3.98 -2.34
N ASP A 158 25.97 3.41 -3.01
CA ASP A 158 26.86 4.14 -3.94
C ASP A 158 26.14 4.75 -5.16
N ARG A 159 24.88 4.36 -5.42
CA ARG A 159 24.07 4.96 -6.48
C ARG A 159 23.48 6.31 -6.09
N LEU A 160 23.46 6.67 -4.80
CA LEU A 160 22.94 7.95 -4.35
C LEU A 160 23.99 9.06 -4.50
N PRO A 161 23.59 10.30 -4.79
CA PRO A 161 24.50 11.44 -4.73
C PRO A 161 25.07 11.60 -3.32
N LEU A 162 26.34 11.96 -3.20
CA LEU A 162 27.01 12.19 -1.92
C LEU A 162 26.24 13.18 -1.01
N ARG A 163 25.60 14.19 -1.60
CA ARG A 163 24.75 15.15 -0.86
C ARG A 163 23.56 14.47 -0.17
N THR A 164 22.93 13.51 -0.83
CA THR A 164 21.81 12.75 -0.28
C THR A 164 22.28 11.84 0.86
N ILE A 165 23.41 11.14 0.68
CA ILE A 165 24.02 10.31 1.72
C ILE A 165 24.32 11.14 2.98
N MET A 166 24.92 12.32 2.81
CA MET A 166 25.14 13.24 3.94
C MET A 166 23.83 13.62 4.64
N GLN A 167 22.76 13.93 3.90
CA GLN A 167 21.46 14.25 4.49
C GLN A 167 20.87 13.10 5.31
N VAL A 168 21.01 11.86 4.83
CA VAL A 168 20.61 10.65 5.56
C VAL A 168 21.38 10.55 6.88
N LEU A 169 22.71 10.65 6.84
CA LEU A 169 23.56 10.55 8.04
C LEU A 169 23.27 11.66 9.05
N PHE A 170 23.04 12.89 8.59
CA PHE A 170 22.65 13.99 9.48
C PHE A 170 21.28 13.76 10.12
N ALA A 171 20.30 13.26 9.36
CA ALA A 171 18.97 12.95 9.89
C ALA A 171 19.04 11.85 10.96
N GLU A 172 19.86 10.82 10.74
CA GLU A 172 20.12 9.76 11.71
C GLU A 172 20.81 10.30 12.98
N GLN A 173 21.83 11.16 12.83
CA GLN A 173 22.52 11.78 13.97
C GLN A 173 21.58 12.63 14.83
N VAL A 174 20.65 13.36 14.21
CA VAL A 174 19.63 14.16 14.93
C VAL A 174 18.70 13.24 15.74
N LYS A 175 18.23 12.14 15.14
CA LYS A 175 17.37 11.14 15.84
C LYS A 175 18.10 10.53 17.03
N LEU A 176 19.37 10.15 16.87
CA LEU A 176 20.18 9.59 17.95
C LEU A 176 20.38 10.57 19.11
N ARG A 177 20.66 11.86 18.82
CA ARG A 177 20.79 12.85 19.89
C ARG A 177 19.48 13.06 20.65
N ALA A 178 18.34 13.05 19.96
CA ALA A 178 17.04 13.18 20.59
C ALA A 178 16.74 12.01 21.56
N THR A 179 17.04 10.77 21.17
CA THR A 179 16.86 9.59 22.05
C THR A 179 17.84 9.62 23.22
N MET A 180 19.08 10.06 23.02
CA MET A 180 20.07 10.21 24.11
C MET A 180 19.68 11.27 25.13
N GLN A 181 19.07 12.39 24.70
CA GLN A 181 18.60 13.44 25.62
C GLN A 181 17.40 12.96 26.44
N MET A 182 16.46 12.24 25.81
CA MET A 182 15.34 11.59 26.51
C MET A 182 15.85 10.59 27.56
N ASN A 183 16.88 9.79 27.23
CA ASN A 183 17.47 8.83 28.16
C ASN A 183 18.30 9.50 29.27
N GLN A 184 18.94 10.65 29.03
CA GLN A 184 19.63 11.40 30.09
C GLN A 184 18.64 12.04 31.09
N GLN A 185 17.45 12.45 30.62
CA GLN A 185 16.39 12.95 31.50
C GLN A 185 15.79 11.85 32.38
N THR A 186 15.75 10.60 31.92
CA THR A 186 15.27 9.47 32.74
C THR A 186 16.31 8.97 33.74
N VAL A 187 17.60 9.03 33.42
CA VAL A 187 18.69 8.57 34.30
C VAL A 187 19.03 9.58 35.41
N ASN A 188 18.93 10.89 35.15
CA ASN A 188 19.16 11.92 36.17
C ASN A 188 18.05 12.02 37.24
N ALA A 189 16.90 11.35 37.03
CA ALA A 189 15.79 11.34 37.98
C ALA A 189 15.96 10.30 39.11
N ASP A 190 17.02 9.48 39.07
CA ASP A 190 17.27 8.37 40.00
C ASP A 190 18.48 8.62 40.94
N SER A 191 19.02 9.84 40.97
CA SER A 191 20.29 10.15 41.67
C SER A 191 20.29 11.46 42.46
N SER A 192 19.14 11.91 42.96
CA SER A 192 19.11 13.03 43.91
C SER A 192 18.09 12.78 45.02
N ASP A 193 18.58 12.28 46.15
CA ASP A 193 17.97 12.48 47.46
C ASP A 193 18.01 13.99 47.78
N HIS A 194 16.90 14.68 47.59
CA HIS A 194 16.43 15.70 48.53
C HIS A 194 14.96 16.04 48.30
N ASP A 195 14.28 16.26 49.43
CA ASP A 195 12.85 16.42 49.59
C ASP A 195 12.23 17.59 48.83
N ASP A 196 10.92 17.38 48.60
CA ASP A 196 9.86 18.31 48.21
C ASP A 196 9.56 18.58 46.72
N ASP A 197 8.30 18.26 46.41
CA ASP A 197 7.47 18.59 45.24
C ASP A 197 7.64 17.79 43.94
N ASN A 198 7.28 16.50 44.01
CA ASN A 198 7.30 15.55 42.89
C ASN A 198 5.86 15.20 42.44
N SER A 199 5.32 15.90 41.42
CA SER A 199 3.99 15.56 40.87
C SER A 199 3.78 15.76 39.36
N SER A 200 4.82 15.68 38.52
CA SER A 200 4.60 15.86 37.07
C SER A 200 5.14 14.71 36.21
N PRO A 201 6.44 14.37 36.12
CA PRO A 201 6.88 13.40 35.10
C PRO A 201 6.83 11.94 35.57
N LYS A 202 7.19 11.66 36.83
CA LYS A 202 7.22 10.29 37.39
C LYS A 202 5.82 9.70 37.55
N GLU A 203 4.84 10.54 37.85
CA GLU A 203 3.46 10.12 38.02
C GLU A 203 2.78 9.85 36.67
N GLU A 204 3.05 10.68 35.65
CA GLU A 204 2.62 10.42 34.26
C GLU A 204 3.21 9.12 33.71
N ILE A 205 4.49 8.81 33.97
CA ILE A 205 5.10 7.55 33.56
C ILE A 205 4.43 6.35 34.25
N LYS A 206 4.11 6.46 35.55
CA LYS A 206 3.37 5.41 36.27
C LYS A 206 1.97 5.24 35.70
N ILE A 207 1.27 6.33 35.38
CA ILE A 207 -0.08 6.30 34.80
C ILE A 207 -0.05 5.62 33.43
N LEU A 208 0.89 6.01 32.55
CA LEU A 208 1.05 5.42 31.23
C LEU A 208 1.43 3.93 31.31
N LYS A 209 2.27 3.55 32.28
CA LYS A 209 2.61 2.14 32.52
C LYS A 209 1.39 1.34 32.95
N LEU A 210 0.58 1.87 33.86
CA LEU A 210 -0.69 1.25 34.27
C LEU A 210 -1.68 1.15 33.11
N GLU A 211 -1.73 2.14 32.22
CA GLU A 211 -2.60 2.13 31.05
C GLU A 211 -2.15 1.11 29.99
N LEU A 212 -0.83 0.97 29.79
CA LEU A 212 -0.25 -0.09 28.95
C LEU A 212 -0.56 -1.49 29.50
N GLU A 213 -0.43 -1.69 30.82
CA GLU A 213 -0.76 -2.95 31.48
C GLU A 213 -2.25 -3.29 31.27
N LYS A 214 -3.14 -2.31 31.43
CA LYS A 214 -4.59 -2.47 31.16
C LYS A 214 -4.87 -2.80 29.70
N MET A 215 -4.22 -2.13 28.76
CA MET A 215 -4.39 -2.38 27.32
C MET A 215 -3.89 -3.76 26.92
N MET A 216 -2.80 -4.23 27.52
CA MET A 216 -2.26 -5.57 27.29
C MET A 216 -3.28 -6.65 27.71
N VAL A 217 -3.90 -6.51 28.87
CA VAL A 217 -4.99 -7.40 29.32
C VAL A 217 -6.18 -7.35 28.34
N LEU A 218 -6.57 -6.16 27.88
CA LEU A 218 -7.69 -6.01 26.95
C LEU A 218 -7.40 -6.62 25.57
N ILE A 219 -6.14 -6.58 25.11
CA ILE A 219 -5.69 -7.25 23.89
C ILE A 219 -5.73 -8.77 24.07
N GLU A 220 -5.31 -9.30 25.21
CA GLU A 220 -5.39 -10.73 25.51
C GLU A 220 -6.84 -11.23 25.55
N ASP A 221 -7.74 -10.46 26.17
CA ASP A 221 -9.18 -10.75 26.20
C ASP A 221 -9.76 -10.74 24.78
N LEU A 222 -9.47 -9.72 23.97
CA LEU A 222 -9.91 -9.66 22.56
C LEU A 222 -9.35 -10.81 21.73
N GLN A 223 -8.10 -11.21 21.95
CA GLN A 223 -7.51 -12.37 21.28
C GLN A 223 -8.19 -13.68 21.70
N SER A 224 -8.59 -13.80 22.97
CA SER A 224 -9.36 -14.93 23.49
C SER A 224 -10.76 -14.97 22.87
N ASP A 225 -11.45 -13.83 22.84
CA ASP A 225 -12.78 -13.69 22.22
C ASP A 225 -12.75 -14.01 20.73
N TYR A 226 -11.71 -13.56 20.01
CA TYR A 226 -11.53 -13.90 18.61
C TYR A 226 -11.39 -15.42 18.41
N LYS A 227 -10.59 -16.09 19.23
CA LYS A 227 -10.42 -17.56 19.18
C LYS A 227 -11.71 -18.30 19.52
N ASN A 228 -12.47 -17.81 20.51
CA ASN A 228 -13.76 -18.37 20.89
C ASN A 228 -14.79 -18.19 19.77
N LEU A 229 -14.87 -16.99 19.19
CA LEU A 229 -15.75 -16.70 18.06
C LEU A 229 -15.40 -17.53 16.84
N GLN A 230 -14.11 -17.69 16.53
CA GLN A 230 -13.63 -18.56 15.46
C GLN A 230 -14.05 -20.01 15.69
N LYS A 231 -13.88 -20.51 16.92
CA LYS A 231 -14.31 -21.85 17.31
C LYS A 231 -15.83 -22.02 17.26
N ASP A 232 -16.59 -20.98 17.59
CA ASP A 232 -18.05 -20.97 17.47
C ASP A 232 -18.53 -20.93 16.02
N CYS A 233 -17.84 -20.21 15.13
CA CYS A 233 -18.08 -20.28 13.69
C CYS A 233 -17.81 -21.70 13.14
N GLU A 234 -16.70 -22.33 13.56
CA GLU A 234 -16.39 -23.71 13.19
C GLU A 234 -17.38 -24.73 13.79
N ASN A 235 -17.83 -24.50 15.02
CA ASN A 235 -18.80 -25.36 15.70
C ASN A 235 -20.22 -25.18 15.13
N MET A 236 -20.60 -23.98 14.71
CA MET A 236 -21.84 -23.72 13.96
C MET A 236 -21.79 -24.36 12.57
N GLY A 237 -20.64 -24.32 11.89
CA GLY A 237 -20.41 -25.05 10.65
C GLY A 237 -20.53 -26.58 10.82
N ARG A 238 -20.09 -27.13 11.96
CA ARG A 238 -20.28 -28.56 12.30
C ARG A 238 -21.71 -28.90 12.75
N LYS A 239 -22.39 -28.01 13.49
CA LYS A 239 -23.79 -28.18 13.92
C LYS A 239 -24.78 -28.06 12.76
N GLN A 240 -24.45 -27.34 11.68
CA GLN A 240 -25.26 -27.32 10.45
C GLN A 240 -25.31 -28.70 9.76
N ASN A 241 -24.29 -29.55 9.98
CA ASN A 241 -24.28 -30.94 9.51
C ASN A 241 -24.96 -31.93 10.47
N ALA A 242 -25.25 -31.53 11.73
CA ALA A 242 -25.95 -32.36 12.72
C ALA A 242 -27.41 -31.91 12.95
N LEU A 243 -27.80 -30.71 12.51
CA LEU A 243 -29.15 -30.16 12.62
C LEU A 243 -29.88 -30.13 11.27
N SER A 244 -29.55 -31.04 10.35
CA SER A 244 -30.33 -31.26 9.12
C SER A 244 -31.62 -32.08 9.36
N SER A 245 -31.90 -32.50 10.60
CA SER A 245 -33.08 -33.33 10.93
C SER A 245 -34.26 -32.64 11.61
N TRP A 246 -34.18 -31.37 12.05
CA TRP A 246 -35.32 -30.70 12.72
C TRP A 246 -35.85 -29.41 12.07
N ILE A 247 -35.30 -28.95 10.94
CA ILE A 247 -35.87 -27.80 10.17
C ILE A 247 -36.78 -28.26 9.02
N LEU A 248 -37.43 -29.42 9.17
CA LEU A 248 -38.54 -29.84 8.29
C LEU A 248 -39.91 -29.36 8.78
N GLY A 249 -40.02 -28.84 10.02
CA GLY A 249 -41.29 -28.46 10.64
C GLY A 249 -41.79 -27.04 10.35
N TRP A 250 -40.95 -26.08 9.96
CA TRP A 250 -41.34 -24.66 9.88
C TRP A 250 -41.63 -24.17 8.44
N LYS A 251 -41.78 -25.10 7.48
CA LYS A 251 -42.29 -24.79 6.13
C LYS A 251 -43.79 -24.46 6.07
N LYS A 252 -44.46 -24.27 7.22
CA LYS A 252 -45.84 -23.74 7.29
C LYS A 252 -45.86 -22.45 8.09
N LEU A 253 -45.41 -21.35 7.47
CA LEU A 253 -45.88 -19.97 7.70
C LEU A 253 -45.18 -19.04 6.67
N LYS A 254 -45.56 -19.19 5.40
CA LYS A 254 -45.37 -18.16 4.37
C LYS A 254 -46.68 -17.99 3.62
N LYS A 255 -47.51 -17.03 4.03
CA LYS A 255 -48.49 -16.32 3.20
C LYS A 255 -48.79 -14.94 3.79
N SER A 256 -47.93 -13.99 3.49
CA SER A 256 -48.26 -12.57 3.20
C SER A 256 -46.93 -11.85 2.93
N THR A 257 -46.56 -11.72 1.64
CA THR A 257 -46.55 -10.43 0.92
C THR A 257 -45.66 -9.37 1.58
N LEU A 258 -44.40 -9.27 1.15
CA LEU A 258 -43.88 -8.15 0.36
C LEU A 258 -42.36 -8.29 0.13
N PHE A 259 -41.95 -7.88 -1.06
CA PHE A 259 -40.60 -7.79 -1.62
C PHE A 259 -39.86 -9.08 -2.01
N ASN A 260 -40.05 -9.36 -3.29
CA ASN A 260 -39.20 -10.15 -4.17
C ASN A 260 -38.23 -9.16 -4.84
N SER A 261 -36.92 -9.31 -4.67
CA SER A 261 -35.98 -8.94 -5.73
C SER A 261 -34.84 -9.96 -5.75
N LYS A 262 -34.58 -10.39 -6.97
CA LYS A 262 -33.85 -11.58 -7.37
C LYS A 262 -32.40 -11.18 -7.62
N LEU A 263 -31.45 -11.87 -6.99
CA LEU A 263 -30.05 -11.84 -7.38
C LEU A 263 -29.54 -13.28 -7.37
N ASP A 264 -29.73 -13.94 -8.53
CA ASP A 264 -29.17 -15.24 -8.86
C ASP A 264 -27.69 -15.08 -9.18
N SER A 265 -26.82 -15.59 -8.30
CA SER A 265 -25.91 -16.69 -8.59
C SER A 265 -25.58 -16.95 -10.08
N ASN A 266 -24.52 -16.33 -10.62
CA ASN A 266 -23.93 -16.80 -11.88
C ASN A 266 -22.39 -16.93 -11.87
N GLU A 267 -21.73 -16.77 -10.72
CA GLU A 267 -20.25 -16.79 -10.66
C GLU A 267 -19.62 -18.19 -10.53
N ASN A 268 -20.40 -19.23 -10.23
CA ASN A 268 -19.86 -20.56 -9.92
C ASN A 268 -19.91 -21.58 -11.07
N ARG A 269 -20.37 -21.20 -12.28
CA ARG A 269 -20.38 -22.08 -13.46
C ARG A 269 -19.21 -21.85 -14.42
N GLU A 270 -18.67 -20.63 -14.51
CA GLU A 270 -17.58 -20.32 -15.45
C GLU A 270 -16.21 -20.85 -15.01
N VAL A 271 -15.97 -20.92 -13.69
CA VAL A 271 -14.70 -21.42 -13.14
C VAL A 271 -14.57 -22.94 -13.35
N LYS A 272 -15.67 -23.69 -13.22
CA LYS A 272 -15.68 -25.15 -13.44
C LYS A 272 -15.61 -25.55 -14.91
N GLU A 273 -16.02 -24.68 -15.85
CA GLU A 273 -15.94 -24.96 -17.28
C GLU A 273 -14.54 -24.67 -17.86
N LYS A 274 -13.83 -23.66 -17.33
CA LYS A 274 -12.43 -23.37 -17.70
C LYS A 274 -11.45 -24.45 -17.22
N GLU A 275 -11.67 -25.04 -16.05
CA GLU A 275 -10.82 -26.10 -15.51
C GLU A 275 -10.97 -27.43 -16.28
N LYS A 276 -12.18 -27.74 -16.75
CA LYS A 276 -12.45 -28.89 -17.64
C LYS A 276 -11.86 -28.71 -19.04
N ARG A 277 -11.87 -27.49 -19.59
CA ARG A 277 -11.27 -27.19 -20.91
C ARG A 277 -9.74 -27.20 -20.89
N MET A 278 -9.10 -26.77 -19.80
CA MET A 278 -7.65 -26.85 -19.61
C MET A 278 -7.19 -28.31 -19.49
N SER A 279 -7.95 -29.13 -18.77
CA SER A 279 -7.63 -30.55 -18.53
C SER A 279 -7.78 -31.43 -19.78
N SER A 280 -8.69 -31.10 -20.70
CA SER A 280 -8.83 -31.82 -21.98
C SER A 280 -7.73 -31.42 -22.98
N MET A 281 -7.30 -30.15 -22.98
CA MET A 281 -6.25 -29.65 -23.88
C MET A 281 -4.86 -30.22 -23.52
N LEU A 282 -4.59 -30.44 -22.23
CA LEU A 282 -3.36 -31.08 -21.73
C LEU A 282 -3.29 -32.58 -22.04
N ARG A 283 -4.44 -33.26 -22.24
CA ARG A 283 -4.48 -34.67 -22.65
C ARG A 283 -4.25 -34.86 -24.15
N LEU A 284 -4.74 -33.95 -25.00
CA LEU A 284 -4.47 -34.03 -26.45
C LEU A 284 -3.01 -33.71 -26.80
N LYS A 285 -2.34 -32.83 -26.07
CA LYS A 285 -0.94 -32.45 -26.33
C LYS A 285 0.10 -33.54 -25.97
N ARG A 286 -0.32 -34.60 -25.26
CA ARG A 286 0.50 -35.79 -24.95
C ARG A 286 0.38 -36.91 -25.98
N GLN A 287 -0.54 -36.82 -26.95
CA GLN A 287 -0.75 -37.85 -27.99
C GLN A 287 -0.28 -37.43 -29.39
N SER A 288 0.34 -36.25 -29.56
CA SER A 288 0.72 -35.72 -30.87
C SER A 288 2.19 -35.28 -30.98
N LEU A 289 3.11 -35.99 -30.31
CA LEU A 289 4.54 -35.87 -30.61
C LEU A 289 5.01 -37.21 -31.19
N PRO A 290 5.58 -37.23 -32.41
CA PRO A 290 6.13 -38.44 -33.01
C PRO A 290 7.36 -38.94 -32.25
#